data_AF-A0A4R2JDA1-F1
#
_entry.id   AF-A0A4R2JDA1-F1
#
_cell.length_a   1.000
_cell.length_b   1.000
_cell.length_c   1.000
_cell.angle_alpha   90.00
_cell.angle_beta   90.00
_cell.angle_gamma   90.00
#
_symmetry.space_group_name_H-M   'P 1'
#
loop_
_entity.id
_entity.type
_entity.pdbx_description
1 polymer ?
#
loop_
_entity_poly.entity_id
_entity_poly.type
_entity_poly.pdbx_seq_one_letter_code
_entity_poly.pdbx_strand_id
1 'polypeptide(L)'
;MNIGATYDVSTEDMIKRGKSVVSLVYALERIGLRTELYTDAQAKSMGSGRETAREMVKIKDAADALDPAMVMFAYAHPAFLRGMLLTAMHEHPARIQDSLKVGSAYGIPLKSLANDVFPEGCIILSTVMRSGDHSVSNVEAFVVKHLKDLGLI
;
A
#
# COMPACT_ATOMS: atom_id res chain seq x y z
N MET A 1 -2.24 1.68 -3.83
CA MET A 1 -1.89 2.11 -2.45
C MET A 1 -0.60 1.44 -2.02
N ASN A 2 0.34 2.22 -1.47
CA ASN A 2 1.56 1.65 -0.92
C ASN A 2 1.30 0.84 0.37
N ILE A 3 1.69 -0.43 0.43
CA ILE A 3 1.64 -1.27 1.64
C ILE A 3 3.02 -1.69 2.14
N GLY A 4 4.10 -1.19 1.53
CA GLY A 4 5.45 -1.32 2.04
C GLY A 4 5.58 -0.69 3.42
N ALA A 5 6.21 -1.42 4.33
CA ALA A 5 6.47 -1.00 5.70
C ALA A 5 7.87 -1.48 6.12
N THR A 6 8.55 -0.69 6.92
CA THR A 6 9.80 -1.09 7.55
C THR A 6 9.52 -2.05 8.71
N TYR A 7 10.52 -2.82 9.11
CA TYR A 7 10.38 -3.86 10.15
C TYR A 7 9.96 -3.32 11.53
N ASP A 8 10.17 -2.03 11.78
CA ASP A 8 9.87 -1.36 13.04
C ASP A 8 8.41 -0.87 13.13
N VAL A 9 7.66 -0.84 12.03
CA VAL A 9 6.25 -0.41 12.03
C VAL A 9 5.39 -1.41 12.78
N SER A 10 4.66 -0.94 13.79
CA SER A 10 3.75 -1.78 14.56
C SER A 10 2.56 -2.28 13.73
N THR A 11 2.07 -3.48 14.04
CA THR A 11 0.83 -4.04 13.46
C THR A 11 -0.35 -3.09 13.64
N GLU A 12 -0.43 -2.40 14.79
CA GLU A 12 -1.50 -1.45 15.07
C GLU A 12 -1.48 -0.25 14.12
N ASP A 13 -0.30 0.31 13.83
CA ASP A 13 -0.12 1.41 12.88
C ASP A 13 -0.52 0.98 11.46
N MET A 14 -0.14 -0.24 11.05
CA MET A 14 -0.56 -0.82 9.77
C MET A 14 -2.09 -0.93 9.67
N ILE A 15 -2.73 -1.44 10.72
CA ILE A 15 -4.19 -1.60 10.78
C ILE A 15 -4.89 -0.24 10.75
N LYS A 16 -4.43 0.73 11.55
CA LYS A 16 -5.02 2.09 11.59
C LYS A 16 -4.98 2.76 10.23
N ARG A 17 -3.85 2.66 9.52
CA ARG A 17 -3.71 3.19 8.16
C ARG A 17 -4.60 2.49 7.16
N GLY A 18 -4.65 1.15 7.19
CA GLY A 18 -5.54 0.38 6.33
C GLY A 18 -7.01 0.75 6.53
N LYS A 19 -7.44 0.99 7.78
CA LYS A 19 -8.78 1.51 8.10
C LYS A 19 -9.06 2.85 7.45
N SER A 20 -8.10 3.79 7.40
CA SER A 20 -8.31 5.09 6.75
C SER A 20 -8.71 4.94 5.28
N VAL A 21 -8.08 3.99 4.60
CA VAL A 21 -8.33 3.74 3.18
C VAL A 21 -9.64 3.02 2.95
N VAL A 22 -9.92 1.99 3.75
CA VAL A 22 -11.21 1.29 3.70
C VAL A 22 -12.35 2.31 3.91
N SER A 23 -12.21 3.23 4.87
CA SER A 23 -13.19 4.28 5.12
C SER A 23 -13.36 5.24 3.94
N LEU A 24 -12.27 5.68 3.31
CA LEU A 24 -12.35 6.55 2.12
C LEU A 24 -13.05 5.83 0.96
N VAL A 25 -12.64 4.59 0.66
CA VAL A 25 -13.26 3.75 -0.38
C VAL A 25 -14.74 3.57 -0.12
N TYR A 26 -15.11 3.24 1.12
CA TYR A 26 -16.49 3.06 1.51
C TYR A 26 -17.31 4.35 1.33
N ALA A 27 -16.76 5.50 1.72
CA ALA A 27 -17.41 6.79 1.55
C ALA A 27 -17.64 7.12 0.06
N LEU A 28 -16.62 6.91 -0.78
CA LEU A 28 -16.70 7.13 -2.23
C LEU A 28 -17.75 6.22 -2.90
N GLU A 29 -17.78 4.94 -2.53
CA GLU A 29 -18.77 4.00 -3.09
C GLU A 29 -20.20 4.33 -2.61
N ARG A 30 -20.35 4.82 -1.38
CA ARG A 30 -21.66 5.22 -0.82
C ARG A 30 -22.28 6.43 -1.52
N ILE A 31 -21.46 7.31 -2.10
CA ILE A 31 -21.93 8.48 -2.89
C ILE A 31 -22.04 8.18 -4.39
N GLY A 32 -21.89 6.91 -4.79
CA GLY A 32 -22.12 6.46 -6.16
C GLY A 32 -20.88 6.47 -7.06
N LEU A 33 -19.69 6.75 -6.53
CA LEU A 33 -18.44 6.63 -7.28
C LEU A 33 -17.98 5.16 -7.28
N ARG A 34 -17.41 4.72 -8.40
CA ARG A 34 -16.79 3.40 -8.50
C ARG A 34 -15.29 3.51 -8.27
N THR A 35 -14.76 2.64 -7.43
CA THR A 35 -13.34 2.67 -7.07
C THR A 35 -12.58 1.48 -7.66
N GLU A 36 -11.41 1.73 -8.22
CA GLU A 36 -10.43 0.71 -8.59
C GLU A 36 -9.29 0.71 -7.57
N LEU A 37 -8.90 -0.47 -7.07
CA LEU A 37 -8.00 -0.60 -5.93
C LEU A 37 -6.83 -1.54 -6.26
N TYR A 38 -5.61 -1.08 -5.99
CA TYR A 38 -4.39 -1.88 -6.05
C TYR A 38 -3.58 -1.76 -4.76
N THR A 39 -2.99 -2.86 -4.31
CA THR A 39 -1.81 -2.77 -3.44
C THR A 39 -0.57 -2.53 -4.30
N ASP A 40 0.37 -1.79 -3.74
CA ASP A 40 1.66 -1.47 -4.34
C ASP A 40 2.70 -1.62 -3.23
N ALA A 41 3.78 -2.34 -3.47
CA ALA A 41 4.94 -2.34 -2.61
C ALA A 41 6.17 -2.14 -3.48
N GLN A 42 7.08 -1.27 -3.04
CA GLN A 42 8.35 -1.07 -3.72
C GLN A 42 9.48 -1.19 -2.71
N ALA A 43 10.44 -2.03 -3.04
CA ALA A 43 11.63 -2.29 -2.23
C ALA A 43 12.88 -2.02 -3.07
N LYS A 44 13.90 -1.42 -2.45
CA LYS A 44 15.24 -1.28 -3.04
C LYS A 44 16.26 -2.14 -2.31
N SER A 45 17.34 -2.44 -3.00
CA SER A 45 18.47 -3.20 -2.46
C SER A 45 19.05 -2.59 -1.19
N MET A 46 19.54 -3.47 -0.30
CA MET A 46 20.35 -3.08 0.85
C MET A 46 21.81 -2.89 0.40
N GLY A 47 22.35 -1.67 0.49
CA GLY A 47 23.76 -1.38 0.16
C GLY A 47 23.98 -0.76 -1.23
N SER A 48 25.04 -1.17 -1.94
CA SER A 48 25.48 -0.59 -3.22
C SER A 48 24.71 -1.09 -4.45
N GLY A 49 23.73 -1.97 -4.27
CA GLY A 49 22.85 -2.41 -5.34
C GLY A 49 22.04 -1.24 -5.92
N ARG A 50 21.64 -1.36 -7.19
CA ARG A 50 20.77 -0.39 -7.87
C ARG A 50 19.38 -0.96 -8.18
N GLU A 51 19.09 -2.13 -7.64
CA GLU A 51 17.89 -2.87 -7.99
C GLU A 51 16.71 -2.44 -7.15
N THR A 52 15.58 -2.31 -7.81
CA THR A 52 14.28 -2.05 -7.21
C THR A 52 13.32 -3.13 -7.68
N ALA A 53 12.57 -3.72 -6.76
CA ALA A 53 11.40 -4.52 -7.12
C ALA A 53 10.13 -3.75 -6.78
N ARG A 54 9.10 -4.05 -7.55
CA ARG A 54 7.76 -3.54 -7.37
C ARG A 54 6.79 -4.69 -7.50
N GLU A 55 5.96 -4.86 -6.48
CA GLU A 55 4.86 -5.79 -6.48
C GLU A 55 3.56 -5.00 -6.45
N MET A 56 2.68 -5.28 -7.42
CA MET A 56 1.37 -4.67 -7.51
C MET A 56 0.32 -5.75 -7.63
N VAL A 57 -0.74 -5.68 -6.82
CA VAL A 57 -1.86 -6.63 -6.87
C VAL A 57 -3.15 -5.85 -6.99
N LYS A 58 -3.92 -6.11 -8.04
CA LYS A 58 -5.28 -5.58 -8.18
C LYS A 58 -6.17 -6.26 -7.14
N ILE A 59 -6.79 -5.45 -6.28
CA ILE A 59 -7.69 -5.93 -5.21
C ILE A 59 -9.14 -5.87 -5.67
N LYS A 60 -9.49 -4.85 -6.46
CA LYS A 60 -10.86 -4.61 -6.91
C LYS A 60 -10.85 -3.84 -8.22
N ASP A 61 -11.65 -4.25 -9.21
CA ASP A 61 -11.96 -3.46 -10.40
C ASP A 61 -13.06 -2.42 -10.11
N ALA A 62 -13.10 -1.32 -10.86
CA ALA A 62 -14.18 -0.34 -10.76
C ALA A 62 -15.57 -0.97 -11.00
N ALA A 63 -15.66 -1.98 -11.86
CA ALA A 63 -16.91 -2.69 -12.13
C ALA A 63 -17.36 -3.63 -11.00
N ASP A 64 -16.44 -4.06 -10.14
CA ASP A 64 -16.73 -5.03 -9.08
C ASP A 64 -17.51 -4.40 -7.93
N ALA A 65 -18.31 -5.23 -7.24
CA ALA A 65 -18.91 -4.84 -5.98
C ALA A 65 -17.82 -4.64 -4.91
N LEU A 66 -18.03 -3.66 -4.01
CA LEU A 66 -17.15 -3.50 -2.85
C LEU A 66 -17.33 -4.67 -1.88
N ASP A 67 -16.25 -5.43 -1.66
CA ASP A 67 -16.10 -6.35 -0.54
C ASP A 67 -15.23 -5.69 0.55
N PRO A 68 -15.82 -5.14 1.63
CA PRO A 68 -15.06 -4.48 2.67
C PRO A 68 -14.09 -5.42 3.40
N ALA A 69 -14.39 -6.71 3.51
CA ALA A 69 -13.53 -7.67 4.21
C ALA A 69 -12.26 -7.94 3.40
N MET A 70 -12.39 -8.11 2.08
CA MET A 70 -11.26 -8.26 1.17
C MET A 70 -10.36 -7.02 1.19
N VAL A 71 -10.95 -5.82 1.09
CA VAL A 71 -10.22 -4.55 1.12
C VAL A 71 -9.51 -4.38 2.47
N MET A 72 -10.19 -4.69 3.58
CA MET A 72 -9.60 -4.62 4.92
C MET A 72 -8.44 -5.60 5.08
N PHE A 73 -8.57 -6.83 4.59
CA PHE A 73 -7.48 -7.81 4.61
C PHE A 73 -6.27 -7.31 3.81
N ALA A 74 -6.50 -6.84 2.58
CA ALA A 74 -5.44 -6.39 1.68
C ALA A 74 -4.66 -5.17 2.21
N TYR A 75 -5.34 -4.21 2.83
CA TYR A 75 -4.73 -2.93 3.21
C TYR A 75 -4.43 -2.76 4.70
N ALA A 76 -5.11 -3.50 5.58
CA ALA A 76 -4.97 -3.34 7.03
C ALA A 76 -4.31 -4.54 7.71
N HIS A 77 -4.31 -5.73 7.10
CA HIS A 77 -3.82 -6.93 7.75
C HIS A 77 -2.39 -7.30 7.31
N PRO A 78 -1.42 -7.44 8.24
CA PRO A 78 -0.02 -7.71 7.87
C PRO A 78 0.18 -9.06 7.19
N ALA A 79 -0.76 -10.01 7.36
CA ALA A 79 -0.69 -11.29 6.67
C ALA A 79 -0.82 -11.16 5.14
N PHE A 80 -1.46 -10.12 4.61
CA PHE A 80 -1.48 -9.91 3.16
C PHE A 80 -0.07 -9.66 2.64
N LEU A 81 0.65 -8.69 3.23
CA LEU A 81 2.03 -8.37 2.86
C LEU A 81 2.93 -9.61 2.99
N ARG A 82 2.87 -10.29 4.14
CA ARG A 82 3.74 -11.46 4.41
C ARG A 82 3.41 -12.68 3.55
N GLY A 83 2.12 -12.97 3.39
CA GLY A 83 1.65 -14.19 2.73
C GLY A 83 1.62 -14.08 1.21
N MET A 84 1.30 -12.90 0.68
CA MET A 84 1.20 -12.69 -0.77
C MET A 84 2.46 -12.05 -1.33
N LEU A 85 2.83 -10.85 -0.86
CA LEU A 85 3.91 -10.09 -1.51
C LEU A 85 5.29 -10.67 -1.22
N LEU A 86 5.61 -10.96 0.04
CA LEU A 86 6.93 -11.51 0.38
C LEU A 86 7.12 -12.90 -0.24
N THR A 87 6.05 -13.71 -0.31
CA THR A 87 6.08 -15.00 -1.01
C THR A 87 6.32 -14.82 -2.50
N ALA A 88 5.63 -13.88 -3.15
CA ALA A 88 5.83 -13.57 -4.57
C ALA A 88 7.27 -13.12 -4.86
N MET A 89 7.96 -12.46 -3.91
CA MET A 89 9.37 -12.09 -4.09
C MET A 89 10.32 -13.27 -4.25
N HIS A 90 9.95 -14.47 -3.78
CA HIS A 90 10.75 -15.69 -3.99
C HIS A 90 10.68 -16.22 -5.43
N GLU A 91 9.77 -15.70 -6.25
CA GLU A 91 9.66 -16.01 -7.68
C GLU A 91 10.41 -15.00 -8.57
N HIS A 92 11.00 -13.95 -8.00
CA HIS A 92 11.81 -13.00 -8.76
C HIS A 92 13.09 -13.65 -9.31
N PRO A 93 13.72 -13.09 -10.36
CA PRO A 93 15.02 -13.56 -10.81
C PRO A 93 16.06 -13.54 -9.67
N ALA A 94 16.97 -14.52 -9.63
CA ALA A 94 18.00 -14.65 -8.59
C ALA A 94 18.76 -13.34 -8.31
N ARG A 95 19.07 -12.58 -9.38
CA ARG A 95 19.72 -11.25 -9.29
C ARG A 95 18.97 -10.26 -8.40
N ILE A 96 17.63 -10.26 -8.46
CA ILE A 96 16.77 -9.41 -7.63
C ILE A 96 16.68 -9.99 -6.21
N GLN A 97 16.52 -11.31 -6.08
CA GLN A 97 16.47 -11.98 -4.78
C GLN A 97 17.73 -11.69 -3.95
N ASP A 98 18.91 -11.83 -4.55
CA ASP A 98 20.21 -11.58 -3.92
C ASP A 98 20.40 -10.13 -3.51
N SER A 99 19.89 -9.20 -4.32
CA SER A 99 20.00 -7.75 -4.11
C SER A 99 19.08 -7.28 -2.98
N LEU A 100 17.87 -7.84 -2.91
CA LEU A 100 16.89 -7.53 -1.87
C LEU A 100 17.04 -8.40 -0.62
N LYS A 101 17.90 -9.42 -0.64
CA LYS A 101 18.03 -10.40 0.45
C LYS A 101 16.69 -11.06 0.77
N VAL A 102 16.00 -11.53 -0.27
CA VAL A 102 14.73 -12.29 -0.16
C VAL A 102 14.96 -13.51 0.74
N GLY A 103 14.02 -13.79 1.63
CA GLY A 103 14.15 -14.80 2.68
C GLY A 103 14.80 -14.31 3.98
N SER A 104 15.41 -13.12 3.98
CA SER A 104 16.01 -12.51 5.18
C SER A 104 15.46 -11.11 5.47
N ALA A 105 15.74 -10.13 4.60
CA ALA A 105 15.42 -8.73 4.87
C ALA A 105 14.36 -8.15 3.92
N TYR A 106 14.21 -8.72 2.71
CA TYR A 106 13.24 -8.27 1.70
C TYR A 106 13.37 -6.78 1.30
N GLY A 107 14.60 -6.27 1.33
CA GLY A 107 14.95 -4.92 0.90
C GLY A 107 14.52 -3.80 1.86
N ILE A 108 14.61 -2.57 1.36
CA ILE A 108 14.20 -1.36 2.10
C ILE A 108 13.03 -0.73 1.35
N PRO A 109 11.88 -0.47 1.99
CA PRO A 109 10.78 0.24 1.37
C PRO A 109 11.22 1.59 0.80
N LEU A 110 10.70 1.94 -0.38
CA LEU A 110 10.92 3.27 -0.94
C LEU A 110 10.04 4.31 -0.24
N LYS A 111 10.63 5.45 0.17
CA LYS A 111 9.88 6.56 0.81
C LYS A 111 8.90 7.24 -0.15
N SER A 112 9.27 7.34 -1.42
CA SER A 112 8.44 7.88 -2.49
C SER A 112 8.38 6.83 -3.58
N LEU A 113 7.16 6.50 -3.99
CA LEU A 113 6.92 5.55 -5.07
C LEU A 113 7.28 6.19 -6.41
N ALA A 114 7.82 5.39 -7.33
CA ALA A 114 7.80 5.75 -8.73
C ALA A 114 6.32 5.75 -9.20
N ASN A 115 5.77 6.94 -9.41
CA ASN A 115 4.35 7.17 -9.73
C ASN A 115 4.04 7.19 -11.22
N ASP A 116 5.06 7.01 -12.06
CA ASP A 116 5.01 7.07 -13.51
C ASP A 116 4.10 6.03 -14.17
N VAL A 117 3.76 4.95 -13.46
CA VAL A 117 2.83 3.92 -13.95
C VAL A 117 1.38 4.10 -13.49
N PHE A 118 1.09 5.02 -12.58
CA PHE A 118 -0.29 5.26 -12.15
C PHE A 118 -0.94 6.34 -13.02
N PRO A 119 -2.21 6.16 -13.44
CA PRO A 119 -2.96 7.18 -14.14
C PRO A 119 -3.01 8.50 -13.37
N GLU A 120 -3.13 9.61 -14.12
CA GLU A 120 -3.40 10.91 -13.53
C GLU A 120 -4.69 10.87 -12.70
N GLY A 121 -4.67 11.48 -11.51
CA GLY A 121 -5.80 11.47 -10.57
C GLY A 121 -5.84 10.28 -9.60
N CYS A 122 -4.90 9.33 -9.67
CA CYS A 122 -4.78 8.28 -8.66
C CYS A 122 -4.44 8.85 -7.28
N ILE A 123 -5.20 8.46 -6.26
CA ILE A 123 -4.87 8.75 -4.86
C ILE A 123 -3.76 7.79 -4.42
N ILE A 124 -2.53 8.30 -4.36
CA ILE A 124 -1.35 7.55 -3.95
C ILE A 124 -1.02 7.87 -2.50
N LEU A 125 -0.86 6.82 -1.71
CA LEU A 125 -0.55 6.95 -0.30
C LEU A 125 0.94 6.78 -0.05
N SER A 126 1.48 7.72 0.72
CA SER A 126 2.87 7.70 1.17
C SER A 126 3.18 6.42 1.95
N THR A 127 4.42 5.95 1.80
CA THR A 127 4.99 4.82 2.54
C THR A 127 5.11 5.16 4.02
N VAL A 128 4.79 4.21 4.90
CA VAL A 128 5.09 4.34 6.33
C VAL A 128 6.50 3.83 6.56
N MET A 129 7.40 4.73 6.95
CA MET A 129 8.82 4.41 7.08
C MET A 129 9.26 4.11 8.52
N ARG A 130 8.42 4.38 9.53
CA ARG A 130 8.69 4.17 10.97
C ARG A 130 7.39 4.03 11.76
N SER A 131 7.42 3.30 12.87
CA SER A 131 6.28 3.30 13.83
C SER A 131 6.11 4.69 14.47
N GLY A 132 4.88 5.04 14.81
CA GLY A 132 4.59 6.35 15.42
C GLY A 132 4.72 7.53 14.45
N ASP A 133 4.87 7.28 13.14
CA ASP A 133 4.68 8.30 12.12
C ASP A 133 3.20 8.70 12.07
N HIS A 134 2.84 9.70 12.88
CA HIS A 134 1.46 10.15 13.03
C HIS A 134 0.92 10.91 11.81
N SER A 135 1.74 11.15 10.78
CA SER A 135 1.26 11.73 9.51
C SER A 135 0.22 10.84 8.81
N VAL A 136 0.12 9.56 9.21
CA VAL A 136 -0.84 8.56 8.74
C VAL A 136 -1.87 8.11 9.79
N SER A 137 -1.89 8.69 11.00
CA SER A 137 -2.75 8.19 12.09
C SER A 137 -4.11 8.88 12.24
N ASN A 138 -4.36 9.99 11.55
CA ASN A 138 -5.67 10.64 11.58
C ASN A 138 -6.53 10.23 10.38
N VAL A 139 -7.29 9.14 10.56
CA VAL A 139 -8.23 8.58 9.57
C VAL A 139 -9.21 9.64 9.07
N GLU A 140 -9.83 10.39 9.98
CA GLU A 140 -10.88 11.35 9.63
C GLU A 140 -10.32 12.51 8.83
N ALA A 141 -9.23 13.13 9.30
CA ALA A 141 -8.59 14.22 8.56
C ALA A 141 -8.11 13.76 7.18
N PHE A 142 -7.61 12.53 7.07
CA PHE A 142 -7.23 11.92 5.81
C PHE A 142 -8.42 11.79 4.84
N VAL A 143 -9.53 11.19 5.30
CA VAL A 143 -10.74 11.01 4.48
C VAL A 143 -11.32 12.37 4.07
N VAL A 144 -11.51 13.28 5.02
CA VAL A 144 -12.08 14.62 4.79
C VAL A 144 -11.22 15.41 3.80
N LYS A 145 -9.90 15.38 3.93
CA LYS A 145 -8.99 16.04 2.98
C LYS A 145 -9.23 15.54 1.56
N HIS A 146 -9.26 14.22 1.34
CA HIS A 146 -9.41 13.67 0.00
C HIS A 146 -10.81 13.89 -0.58
N LEU A 147 -11.86 13.86 0.25
CA LEU A 147 -13.20 14.22 -0.20
C LEU A 147 -13.30 15.69 -0.64
N LYS A 148 -12.63 16.62 0.07
CA LYS A 148 -12.50 18.02 -0.33
C LYS A 148 -11.71 18.20 -1.62
N ASP A 149 -10.57 17.52 -1.74
CA ASP A 149 -9.73 17.57 -2.95
C ASP A 149 -10.50 17.06 -4.19
N LEU A 150 -11.47 16.17 -4.00
CA LEU A 150 -12.39 15.68 -5.04
C LEU A 150 -13.63 16.56 -5.25
N GLY A 151 -13.84 17.61 -4.45
CA GLY A 151 -15.00 18.50 -4.53
C GLY A 151 -16.33 17.89 -4.07
N LEU A 152 -16.27 16.90 -3.17
CA LEU A 152 -17.45 16.13 -2.72
C LEU A 152 -18.05 16.67 -1.40
N ILE A 153 -17.28 17.45 -0.65
CA ILE A 153 -17.68 18.19 0.57
C ILE A 153 -16.90 19.50 0.69
#